data_AF-A0A359FY38-F1
#
_entry.id   AF-A0A359FY38-F1
#
_cell.length_a   1.000
_cell.length_b   1.000
_cell.length_c   1.000
_cell.angle_alpha   90.00
_cell.angle_beta   90.00
_cell.angle_gamma   90.00
#
_symmetry.space_group_name_H-M   'P 1'
#
loop_
_entity.id
_entity.type
_entity.pdbx_description
1 polymer ?
#
loop_
_entity_poly.entity_id
_entity_poly.type
_entity_poly.pdbx_seq_one_letter_code
_entity_poly.pdbx_strand_id
1 'polypeptide(L)'
;MSQRGLLVCMETLTAEEFIELGKMLRFNEEIQLSRSVERFYCQSNGNTVLVLTKMIFEKEEGFFFDEFIEYEVEVVYAPKSIILTYKYSVGAAYSANGTLIMDMDSFDIVNIENSVGTGTGSVEIYVNGVLKSENTFEVK
;
A
#
# COMPACT_ATOMS: atom_id res chain seq x y z
N MET A 1 -19.24 9.21 27.80
CA MET A 1 -19.07 9.48 26.34
C MET A 1 -17.59 9.24 26.03
N SER A 2 -17.25 8.22 25.25
CA SER A 2 -15.85 7.96 24.84
C SER A 2 -15.53 8.86 23.65
N GLN A 3 -14.61 9.82 23.81
CA GLN A 3 -14.04 10.53 22.67
C GLN A 3 -13.25 9.51 21.83
N ARG A 4 -13.66 9.30 20.58
CA ARG A 4 -12.84 8.63 19.57
C ARG A 4 -12.05 9.73 18.89
N GLY A 5 -10.73 9.72 19.08
CA GLY A 5 -9.81 10.64 18.42
C GLY A 5 -8.99 9.88 17.36
N LEU A 6 -8.80 10.51 16.20
CA LEU A 6 -7.78 10.10 15.24
C LEU A 6 -6.53 10.94 15.55
N LEU A 7 -5.41 10.26 15.82
CA LEU A 7 -4.11 10.90 16.01
C LEU A 7 -3.28 10.67 14.74
N VAL A 8 -2.62 11.73 14.26
CA VAL A 8 -1.69 11.66 13.12
C VAL A 8 -0.29 12.02 13.61
N CYS A 9 0.70 11.18 13.30
CA CYS A 9 2.09 11.38 13.71
C CYS A 9 3.04 11.15 12.54
N MET A 10 4.01 12.07 12.37
CA MET A 10 5.14 11.86 11.47
C MET A 10 6.16 10.98 12.16
N GLU A 11 6.50 9.85 11.55
CA GLU A 11 7.40 8.85 12.09
C GLU A 11 8.33 8.29 11.02
N THR A 12 9.25 7.42 11.45
CA THR A 12 10.12 6.67 10.54
C THR A 12 9.76 5.19 10.58
N LEU A 13 9.68 4.51 9.42
CA LEU A 13 9.62 3.05 9.37
C LEU A 13 10.83 2.47 10.10
N THR A 14 10.59 1.46 10.92
CA THR A 14 11.67 0.66 11.50
C THR A 14 12.40 -0.11 10.40
N ALA A 15 13.62 -0.56 10.68
CA ALA A 15 14.38 -1.36 9.72
C ALA A 15 13.65 -2.68 9.39
N GLU A 16 12.98 -3.28 10.36
CA GLU A 16 12.21 -4.53 10.18
C GLU A 16 10.99 -4.30 9.27
N GLU A 17 10.17 -3.28 9.55
CA GLU A 17 9.02 -2.94 8.70
C GLU A 17 9.46 -2.64 7.26
N PHE A 18 10.57 -1.89 7.09
CA PHE A 18 11.08 -1.57 5.76
C PHE A 18 11.53 -2.83 5.00
N ILE A 19 12.14 -3.80 5.67
CA ILE A 19 12.53 -5.08 5.08
C ILE A 19 11.30 -5.92 4.73
N GLU A 20 10.30 -5.98 5.60
CA GLU A 20 9.07 -6.75 5.40
C GLU A 20 8.25 -6.21 4.23
N LEU A 21 7.96 -4.91 4.23
CA LEU A 21 7.29 -4.23 3.12
C LEU A 21 8.12 -4.32 1.83
N GLY A 22 9.46 -4.27 1.96
CA GLY A 22 10.38 -4.47 0.85
C GLY A 22 10.23 -5.82 0.13
N LYS A 23 9.73 -6.86 0.80
CA LYS A 23 9.43 -8.16 0.16
C LYS A 23 8.28 -8.05 -0.83
N MET A 24 7.30 -7.18 -0.56
CA MET A 24 6.13 -6.95 -1.42
C MET A 24 6.52 -6.34 -2.77
N LEU A 25 7.59 -5.53 -2.78
CA LEU A 25 8.09 -4.84 -3.97
C LEU A 25 8.61 -5.79 -5.05
N ARG A 26 8.92 -7.05 -4.72
CA ARG A 26 9.35 -8.04 -5.72
C ARG A 26 8.27 -8.39 -6.75
N PHE A 27 7.02 -8.10 -6.43
CA PHE A 27 5.88 -8.37 -7.29
C PHE A 27 5.41 -7.14 -8.07
N ASN A 28 5.90 -5.96 -7.69
CA ASN A 28 5.74 -4.75 -8.44
C ASN A 28 6.95 -3.83 -8.16
N GLU A 29 7.93 -3.88 -9.06
CA GLU A 29 9.19 -3.12 -8.96
C GLU A 29 8.97 -1.60 -9.06
N GLU A 30 7.78 -1.16 -9.48
CA GLU A 30 7.43 0.25 -9.61
C GLU A 30 7.03 0.88 -8.25
N ILE A 31 6.71 0.06 -7.25
CA ILE A 31 6.35 0.53 -5.91
C ILE A 31 7.61 0.93 -5.16
N GLN A 32 7.62 2.16 -4.65
CA GLN A 32 8.66 2.66 -3.75
C GLN A 32 8.14 2.82 -2.32
N LEU A 33 9.06 2.71 -1.35
CA LEU A 33 8.80 2.91 0.07
C LEU A 33 9.67 4.03 0.62
N SER A 34 9.08 4.90 1.44
CA SER A 34 9.79 5.96 2.14
C SER A 34 10.05 5.51 3.56
N ARG A 35 11.21 5.86 4.09
CA ARG A 35 11.42 5.74 5.54
C ARG A 35 10.57 6.74 6.31
N SER A 36 10.26 7.90 5.74
CA SER A 36 9.40 8.90 6.37
C SER A 36 7.94 8.55 6.12
N VAL A 37 7.13 8.45 7.18
CA VAL A 37 5.74 8.02 7.09
C VAL A 37 4.82 8.86 7.97
N GLU A 38 3.58 8.98 7.55
CA GLU A 38 2.46 9.44 8.36
C GLU A 38 1.74 8.23 8.96
N ARG A 39 1.67 8.15 10.28
CA ARG A 39 0.91 7.10 10.97
C ARG A 39 -0.38 7.66 11.56
N PHE A 40 -1.46 6.92 11.32
CA PHE A 40 -2.80 7.24 11.79
C PHE A 40 -3.20 6.23 12.86
N TYR A 41 -3.48 6.73 14.06
CA TYR A 41 -3.86 5.91 15.20
C TYR A 41 -5.29 6.21 15.63
N CYS A 42 -6.04 5.17 15.96
CA CYS A 42 -7.33 5.29 16.62
C CYS A 42 -7.15 5.15 18.13
N GLN A 43 -7.62 6.15 18.88
CA GLN A 43 -7.70 6.09 20.34
C GLN A 43 -9.13 5.77 20.78
N SER A 44 -9.30 4.67 21.52
CA SER A 44 -10.57 4.31 22.14
C SER A 44 -10.33 3.60 23.47
N ASN A 45 -11.01 4.06 24.53
CA ASN A 45 -10.96 3.48 25.88
C ASN A 45 -9.53 3.31 26.44
N GLY A 46 -8.62 4.25 26.17
CA GLY A 46 -7.22 4.20 26.63
C GLY A 46 -6.29 3.33 25.78
N ASN A 47 -6.83 2.62 24.79
CA ASN A 47 -6.04 1.86 23.81
C ASN A 47 -5.75 2.73 22.59
N THR A 48 -4.50 2.70 22.13
CA THR A 48 -4.06 3.31 20.88
C THR A 48 -3.71 2.20 19.91
N VAL A 49 -4.35 2.18 18.75
CA VAL A 49 -4.13 1.16 17.71
C VAL A 49 -3.75 1.85 16.42
N LEU A 50 -2.68 1.39 15.78
CA LEU A 50 -2.29 1.83 14.44
C LEU A 50 -3.34 1.37 13.43
N VAL A 51 -3.85 2.29 12.62
CA VAL A 51 -4.89 2.04 11.62
C VAL A 51 -4.31 2.06 10.22
N LEU A 52 -3.46 3.05 9.93
CA LEU A 52 -2.92 3.30 8.60
C LEU A 52 -1.51 3.87 8.73
N THR A 53 -0.62 3.42 7.87
CA THR A 53 0.66 4.07 7.60
C THR A 53 0.63 4.58 6.17
N LYS A 54 0.89 5.86 5.96
CA LYS A 54 0.83 6.53 4.68
C LYS A 54 2.21 7.08 4.29
N MET A 55 2.59 6.86 3.04
CA MET A 55 3.75 7.46 2.39
C MET A 55 3.23 8.26 1.20
N ILE A 56 3.59 9.54 1.14
CA ILE A 56 3.28 10.42 0.01
C ILE A 56 4.60 10.89 -0.55
N PHE A 57 4.75 10.79 -1.87
CA PHE A 57 5.92 11.27 -2.59
C PHE A 57 5.47 12.33 -3.57
N GLU A 58 5.97 13.54 -3.37
CA GLU A 58 5.80 14.62 -4.33
C GLU A 58 6.91 14.54 -5.40
N LYS A 59 6.62 15.06 -6.59
CA LYS A 59 7.53 15.00 -7.74
C LYS A 59 8.95 15.53 -7.47
N GLU A 60 9.11 16.46 -6.53
CA GLU A 60 10.42 17.03 -6.19
C GLU A 60 11.30 16.10 -5.32
N GLU A 61 10.76 15.02 -4.75
CA GLU A 61 11.45 14.11 -3.82
C GLU A 61 12.06 12.87 -4.51
N GLY A 62 12.88 13.06 -5.55
CA GLY A 62 13.53 11.92 -6.23
C GLY A 62 12.55 10.99 -6.95
N PHE A 63 11.42 11.55 -7.35
CA PHE A 63 10.29 10.90 -8.00
C PHE A 63 10.70 10.29 -9.35
N PHE A 64 10.56 8.98 -9.50
CA PHE A 64 11.11 8.21 -10.63
C PHE A 64 10.31 8.30 -11.93
N PHE A 65 9.06 8.78 -11.88
CA PHE A 65 8.14 8.71 -12.99
C PHE A 65 7.76 10.11 -13.48
N ASP A 66 8.44 10.58 -14.52
CA ASP A 66 8.25 11.95 -15.04
C ASP A 66 6.81 12.28 -15.45
N GLU A 67 6.00 11.28 -15.78
CA GLU A 67 4.61 11.45 -16.22
C GLU A 67 3.61 11.61 -15.06
N PHE A 68 3.95 11.15 -13.84
CA PHE A 68 3.10 11.30 -12.66
C PHE A 68 3.50 12.55 -11.86
N ILE A 69 2.56 13.09 -11.09
CA ILE A 69 2.75 14.25 -10.22
C ILE A 69 2.80 13.89 -8.73
N GLU A 70 2.19 12.77 -8.36
CA GLU A 70 2.05 12.29 -6.99
C GLU A 70 1.97 10.77 -6.99
N TYR A 71 2.57 10.17 -5.98
CA TYR A 71 2.53 8.74 -5.69
C TYR A 71 2.21 8.55 -4.21
N GLU A 72 1.21 7.71 -3.93
CA GLU A 72 0.74 7.41 -2.59
C GLU A 72 0.86 5.91 -2.32
N VAL A 73 1.37 5.56 -1.14
CA VAL A 73 1.33 4.21 -0.58
C VAL A 73 0.67 4.22 0.77
N GLU A 74 -0.32 3.37 0.93
CA GLU A 74 -1.06 3.15 2.16
C GLU A 74 -0.86 1.71 2.63
N VAL A 75 -0.48 1.54 3.90
CA VAL A 75 -0.29 0.23 4.53
C VAL A 75 -1.25 0.09 5.70
N VAL A 76 -2.08 -0.94 5.64
CA VAL A 76 -3.04 -1.31 6.68
C VAL A 76 -2.64 -2.65 7.28
N TYR A 77 -2.45 -2.66 8.60
CA TYR A 77 -2.18 -3.88 9.37
C TYR A 77 -3.50 -4.47 9.87
N ALA A 78 -4.03 -5.43 9.13
CA ALA A 78 -5.21 -6.20 9.53
C ALA A 78 -4.79 -7.42 10.38
N PRO A 79 -5.71 -8.04 11.16
CA PRO A 79 -5.36 -9.05 12.16
C PRO A 79 -4.56 -10.28 11.69
N LYS A 80 -4.46 -10.52 10.37
CA LYS A 80 -3.68 -11.62 9.76
C LYS A 80 -2.99 -11.23 8.46
N SER A 81 -3.08 -9.96 8.07
CA SER A 81 -2.62 -9.56 6.75
C SER A 81 -2.12 -8.13 6.74
N ILE A 82 -1.09 -7.89 5.94
CA ILE A 82 -0.64 -6.55 5.59
C ILE A 82 -1.23 -6.24 4.21
N ILE A 83 -1.96 -5.14 4.12
CA ILE A 83 -2.55 -4.66 2.88
C ILE A 83 -1.79 -3.41 2.47
N LEU A 84 -1.10 -3.46 1.34
CA LEU A 84 -0.42 -2.33 0.74
C LEU A 84 -1.24 -1.87 -0.47
N THR A 85 -1.76 -0.65 -0.42
CA THR A 85 -2.42 0.00 -1.55
C THR A 85 -1.50 1.07 -2.10
N TYR A 86 -1.35 1.13 -3.42
CA TYR A 86 -0.56 2.14 -4.09
C TYR A 86 -1.38 2.84 -5.17
N LYS A 87 -1.08 4.13 -5.42
CA LYS A 87 -1.76 4.93 -6.45
C LYS A 87 -0.78 5.91 -7.11
N TYR A 88 -0.90 6.07 -8.41
CA TYR A 88 -0.17 7.05 -9.22
C TYR A 88 -1.15 8.07 -9.81
N SER A 89 -0.86 9.36 -9.68
CA SER A 89 -1.69 10.45 -10.20
C SER A 89 -0.96 11.23 -11.30
N VAL A 90 -1.66 11.58 -12.39
CA VAL A 90 -1.17 12.48 -13.46
C VAL A 90 -1.80 13.90 -13.39
N GLY A 91 -2.47 14.24 -12.29
CA GLY A 91 -3.13 15.55 -12.13
C GLY A 91 -4.62 15.45 -11.89
N ALA A 92 -5.39 15.09 -12.93
CA ALA A 92 -6.85 15.12 -12.88
C ALA A 92 -7.50 13.81 -12.41
N ALA A 93 -6.77 12.69 -12.45
CA ALA A 93 -7.23 11.36 -12.08
C ALA A 93 -6.06 10.45 -11.69
N TYR A 94 -6.36 9.39 -10.94
CA TYR A 94 -5.43 8.28 -10.74
C TYR A 94 -5.32 7.48 -12.04
N SER A 95 -4.08 7.31 -12.50
CA SER A 95 -3.76 6.64 -13.76
C SER A 95 -3.34 5.20 -13.57
N ALA A 96 -2.96 4.81 -12.36
CA ALA A 96 -2.76 3.42 -11.98
C ALA A 96 -2.92 3.28 -10.47
N ASN A 97 -3.45 2.15 -10.04
CA ASN A 97 -3.57 1.81 -8.64
C ASN A 97 -3.55 0.30 -8.48
N GLY A 98 -3.16 -0.15 -7.30
CA GLY A 98 -3.26 -1.55 -6.96
C GLY A 98 -3.22 -1.82 -5.49
N THR A 99 -3.50 -3.06 -5.14
CA THR A 99 -3.52 -3.58 -3.79
C THR A 99 -2.77 -4.89 -3.74
N LEU A 100 -1.78 -4.96 -2.86
CA LEU A 100 -1.02 -6.15 -2.53
C LEU A 100 -1.45 -6.63 -1.14
N ILE A 101 -1.82 -7.90 -1.02
CA ILE A 101 -2.22 -8.51 0.25
C ILE A 101 -1.20 -9.58 0.63
N MET A 102 -0.53 -9.39 1.76
CA MET A 102 0.40 -10.35 2.36
C MET A 102 -0.24 -11.02 3.57
N ASP A 103 -0.03 -12.32 3.73
CA ASP A 103 -0.33 -13.05 4.97
C ASP A 103 0.78 -12.84 6.01
N MET A 104 0.42 -12.44 7.23
CA MET A 104 1.40 -12.11 8.27
C MET A 104 2.10 -13.33 8.89
N ASP A 105 1.48 -14.51 8.83
CA ASP A 105 2.06 -15.72 9.45
C ASP A 105 3.17 -16.31 8.56
N SER A 106 2.98 -16.23 7.23
CA SER A 106 3.90 -16.77 6.23
C SER A 106 4.78 -15.72 5.55
N PHE A 107 4.41 -14.44 5.62
CA PHE A 107 4.98 -13.35 4.82
C PHE A 107 4.90 -13.59 3.30
N ASP A 108 3.95 -14.42 2.87
CA ASP A 108 3.69 -14.68 1.45
C ASP A 108 2.62 -13.73 0.91
N ILE A 109 2.78 -13.30 -0.35
CA ILE A 109 1.70 -12.62 -1.07
C ILE A 109 0.59 -13.62 -1.35
N VAL A 110 -0.64 -13.19 -1.10
CA VAL A 110 -1.87 -13.97 -1.30
C VAL A 110 -2.66 -13.46 -2.51
N ASN A 111 -2.70 -12.14 -2.70
CA ASN A 111 -3.46 -11.51 -3.76
C ASN A 111 -2.78 -10.21 -4.22
N ILE A 112 -2.79 -9.98 -5.53
CA ILE A 112 -2.40 -8.74 -6.18
C ILE A 112 -3.55 -8.30 -7.07
N GLU A 113 -4.04 -7.09 -6.84
CA GLU A 113 -5.04 -6.44 -7.68
C GLU A 113 -4.41 -5.20 -8.29
N ASN A 114 -4.38 -5.10 -9.62
CA ASN A 114 -3.79 -3.97 -10.32
C ASN A 114 -4.81 -3.39 -11.29
N SER A 115 -4.78 -2.07 -11.46
CA SER A 115 -5.56 -1.34 -12.44
C SER A 115 -4.68 -0.28 -13.09
N VAL A 116 -4.71 -0.23 -14.42
CA VAL A 116 -3.95 0.73 -15.23
C VAL A 116 -4.92 1.48 -16.13
N GLY A 117 -4.83 2.81 -16.07
CA GLY A 117 -5.74 3.75 -16.70
C GLY A 117 -7.18 3.59 -16.24
N THR A 118 -8.11 3.93 -17.13
CA THR A 118 -9.56 3.79 -16.91
C THR A 118 -10.13 2.49 -17.47
N GLY A 119 -9.31 1.60 -18.03
CA GLY A 119 -9.78 0.59 -18.99
C GLY A 119 -9.36 -0.84 -18.72
N THR A 120 -8.35 -1.12 -17.89
CA THR A 120 -7.85 -2.49 -17.73
C THR A 120 -7.39 -2.75 -16.30
N GLY A 121 -7.84 -3.86 -15.74
CA GLY A 121 -7.39 -4.38 -14.46
C GLY A 121 -6.95 -5.84 -14.54
N SER A 122 -6.13 -6.25 -13.59
CA SER A 122 -5.75 -7.65 -13.38
C SER A 122 -5.87 -8.03 -11.92
N VAL A 123 -6.20 -9.30 -11.68
CA VAL A 123 -6.17 -9.94 -10.36
C VAL A 123 -5.35 -11.20 -10.45
N GLU A 124 -4.33 -11.29 -9.60
CA GLU A 124 -3.46 -12.46 -9.46
C GLU A 124 -3.61 -13.05 -8.06
N ILE A 125 -3.82 -14.37 -8.00
CA ILE A 125 -3.97 -15.11 -6.75
C ILE A 125 -2.75 -16.01 -6.57
N TYR A 126 -2.14 -15.91 -5.40
CA TYR A 126 -0.96 -16.66 -5.01
C TYR A 126 -1.28 -17.59 -3.84
N VAL A 127 -0.70 -18.79 -3.86
CA VAL A 127 -0.77 -19.74 -2.75
C VAL A 127 0.65 -20.22 -2.46
N ASN A 128 1.13 -19.93 -1.24
CA ASN A 128 2.50 -20.19 -0.81
C ASN A 128 3.55 -19.61 -1.79
N GLY A 129 3.36 -18.36 -2.19
CA GLY A 129 4.24 -17.65 -3.13
C GLY A 129 4.18 -18.12 -4.58
N VAL A 130 3.31 -19.06 -4.94
CA VAL A 130 3.15 -19.56 -6.32
C VAL A 130 1.86 -19.03 -6.93
N LEU A 131 1.96 -18.38 -8.10
CA LEU A 131 0.81 -17.93 -8.88
C LEU A 131 -0.11 -19.11 -9.21
N LYS A 132 -1.39 -18.99 -8.85
CA LYS A 132 -2.43 -20.00 -9.08
C LYS A 132 -3.46 -19.56 -10.11
N SER A 133 -3.74 -18.27 -10.18
CA SER A 133 -4.72 -17.72 -11.11
C SER A 133 -4.33 -16.30 -11.47
N GLU A 134 -4.53 -15.94 -12.73
CA GLU A 134 -4.41 -14.57 -13.24
C GLU A 134 -5.64 -14.31 -14.10
N ASN A 135 -6.34 -13.20 -13.84
CA ASN A 135 -7.49 -12.78 -14.62
C ASN A 135 -7.34 -11.30 -15.00
N THR A 136 -7.37 -11.01 -16.29
CA THR A 136 -7.42 -9.64 -16.82
C THR A 136 -8.85 -9.30 -17.20
N PHE A 137 -9.30 -8.08 -16.91
CA PHE A 137 -10.63 -7.60 -17.23
C PHE A 137 -10.62 -6.14 -17.68
N GLU A 138 -11.63 -5.76 -18.45
CA GLU A 138 -11.87 -4.36 -18.80
C GLU A 138 -12.72 -3.69 -17.72
N VAL A 139 -12.26 -2.53 -17.24
CA VAL A 139 -13.02 -1.68 -16.32
C VAL A 139 -13.98 -0.85 -17.17
N LYS A 140 -15.28 -1.07 -17.03
CA LYS A 140 -16.35 -0.40 -17.79
C LYS A 140 -16.99 0.74 -17.00
#